data_AF-A0A9X6QXH5-F1
#
_entry.id   AF-A0A9X6QXH5-F1
#
_cell.length_a   1.000
_cell.length_b   1.000
_cell.length_c   1.000
_cell.angle_alpha   90.00
_cell.angle_beta   90.00
_cell.angle_gamma   90.00
#
_symmetry.space_group_name_H-M   'P 1'
#
loop_
_entity.id
_entity.type
_entity.pdbx_description
1 polymer ?
#
loop_
_entity_poly.entity_id
_entity_poly.type
_entity_poly.pdbx_seq_one_letter_code
_entity_poly.pdbx_strand_id
1 'polypeptide(L)'
;MGKNYPIDRDSRGRYRHSYVFMRGATVDIKLLNYDDLLKGEITTIEEYYCVLDVEGASDPSQVTVNLSEVKYIRHEVLLQSLKKV
;
A
#
# COMPACT_ATOMS: atom_id res chain seq x y z
N MET A 1 4.43 16.05 1.17
CA MET A 1 3.72 15.51 0.00
C MET A 1 4.35 14.16 -0.34
N GLY A 2 3.59 13.06 -0.17
CA GLY A 2 4.06 11.72 -0.49
C GLY A 2 4.27 11.51 -2.00
N LYS A 3 5.24 10.68 -2.36
CA LYS A 3 5.48 10.26 -3.75
C LYS A 3 4.53 9.12 -4.11
N ASN A 4 4.03 9.12 -5.35
CA ASN A 4 3.26 8.00 -5.88
C ASN A 4 4.23 6.92 -6.38
N TYR A 5 4.00 5.69 -5.95
CA TYR A 5 4.81 4.55 -6.38
C TYR A 5 3.92 3.55 -7.13
N PRO A 6 4.23 3.24 -8.40
CA PRO A 6 3.58 2.15 -9.10
C PRO A 6 3.99 0.81 -8.47
N ILE A 7 3.14 -0.20 -8.64
CA ILE A 7 3.50 -1.57 -8.26
C ILE A 7 4.29 -2.20 -9.40
N ASP A 8 5.62 -2.09 -9.32
CA ASP A 8 6.53 -2.69 -10.29
C ASP A 8 6.86 -4.14 -9.94
N ARG A 9 7.07 -4.95 -10.98
CA ARG A 9 7.59 -6.31 -10.87
C ARG A 9 9.08 -6.35 -11.22
N ASP A 10 9.83 -7.20 -10.53
CA ASP A 10 11.20 -7.52 -10.92
C ASP A 10 11.23 -8.40 -12.19
N SER A 11 12.42 -8.70 -12.70
CA SER A 11 12.61 -9.55 -13.89
C SER A 11 12.09 -10.99 -13.73
N ARG A 12 11.72 -11.39 -12.50
CA ARG A 12 11.15 -12.71 -12.17
C ARG A 12 9.64 -12.62 -11.92
N GLY A 13 9.02 -11.46 -12.18
CA GLY A 13 7.58 -11.24 -12.02
C GLY A 13 7.13 -11.01 -10.58
N ARG A 14 8.06 -10.88 -9.62
CA ARG A 14 7.74 -10.66 -8.20
C ARG A 14 7.56 -9.18 -7.94
N TYR A 15 6.59 -8.80 -7.12
CA TYR A 15 6.41 -7.41 -6.74
C TYR A 15 7.60 -6.89 -5.93
N ARG A 16 8.07 -5.69 -6.29
CA ARG A 16 9.13 -5.00 -5.54
C ARG A 16 8.54 -4.37 -4.28
N HIS A 17 8.46 -5.14 -3.21
CA HIS A 17 7.91 -4.68 -1.92
C HIS A 17 8.79 -3.66 -1.19
N SER A 18 10.10 -3.62 -1.48
CA SER A 18 11.12 -2.95 -0.66
C SER A 18 11.05 -1.42 -0.61
N TYR A 19 10.22 -0.77 -1.45
CA TYR A 19 10.19 0.70 -1.52
C TYR A 19 8.83 1.33 -1.17
N VAL A 20 7.79 0.53 -0.90
CA VAL A 20 6.41 1.05 -0.88
C VAL A 20 5.49 0.38 0.15
N PHE A 21 5.83 -0.81 0.68
CA PHE A 21 4.88 -1.61 1.46
C PHE A 21 5.54 -2.18 2.70
N MET A 22 5.37 -1.50 3.83
CA MET A 22 5.70 -2.06 5.15
C MET A 22 4.41 -2.31 5.91
N ARG A 23 4.30 -3.47 6.55
CA ARG A 23 3.28 -3.70 7.57
C ARG A 23 3.39 -2.61 8.63
N GLY A 24 2.27 -2.04 9.06
CA GLY A 24 2.21 -0.90 9.97
C GLY A 24 2.34 0.47 9.31
N ALA A 25 2.49 0.54 7.97
CA ALA A 25 2.50 1.81 7.27
C ALA A 25 1.08 2.27 6.92
N THR A 26 0.76 3.52 7.27
CA THR A 26 -0.42 4.22 6.75
C THR A 26 -0.20 4.65 5.30
N VAL A 27 -1.12 4.26 4.43
CA VAL A 27 -1.03 4.47 2.98
C VAL A 27 -2.37 4.92 2.38
N ASP A 28 -2.26 5.64 1.27
CA ASP A 28 -3.33 5.81 0.30
C ASP A 28 -3.10 4.87 -0.90
N ILE A 29 -4.09 4.08 -1.27
CA ILE A 29 -4.05 3.17 -2.42
C ILE A 29 -5.07 3.63 -3.45
N LYS A 30 -4.61 3.80 -4.70
CA LYS A 30 -5.47 4.02 -5.87
C LYS A 30 -5.53 2.75 -6.71
N LEU A 31 -6.74 2.29 -7.02
CA LEU A 31 -6.93 1.17 -7.94
C LEU A 31 -7.14 1.66 -9.38
N LEU A 32 -6.96 0.76 -10.35
CA LEU A 32 -7.10 1.04 -11.78
C LEU A 32 -8.54 1.46 -12.16
N ASN A 33 -9.55 0.78 -11.61
CA ASN A 33 -10.96 0.92 -11.96
C ASN A 33 -11.86 1.32 -10.79
N TYR A 34 -11.30 1.99 -9.78
CA TYR A 34 -12.04 2.48 -8.61
C TYR A 34 -11.78 3.97 -8.44
N ASP A 35 -12.83 4.78 -8.32
CA ASP A 35 -12.72 6.25 -8.34
C ASP A 35 -12.20 6.82 -7.02
N ASP A 36 -12.48 6.16 -5.90
CA ASP A 36 -12.02 6.62 -4.59
C ASP A 36 -10.61 6.11 -4.24
N LEU A 37 -10.05 6.69 -3.18
CA LEU A 37 -8.81 6.25 -2.56
C LEU A 37 -9.13 5.38 -1.35
N LEU A 38 -8.51 4.21 -1.27
CA LEU A 38 -8.49 3.43 -0.04
C LEU A 38 -7.43 4.02 0.87
N LYS A 39 -7.79 4.32 2.11
CA LYS A 39 -6.88 4.90 3.11
C LYS A 39 -6.85 4.02 4.34
N GLY A 40 -5.66 3.71 4.84
CA GLY A 40 -5.56 2.87 6.02
C GLY A 40 -4.16 2.35 6.30
N GLU A 41 -4.06 1.50 7.31
CA GLU A 41 -2.83 0.84 7.72
C GLU A 41 -2.71 -0.54 7.07
N ILE A 42 -1.53 -0.86 6.54
CA ILE A 42 -1.26 -2.21 6.02
C ILE A 42 -1.05 -3.19 7.19
N THR A 43 -1.94 -4.16 7.35
CA THR A 43 -1.83 -5.17 8.42
C THR A 43 -1.20 -6.49 7.96
N THR A 44 -1.35 -6.84 6.69
CA THR A 44 -0.78 -8.07 6.09
C THR A 44 -0.26 -7.79 4.68
N ILE A 45 0.85 -8.45 4.30
CA ILE A 45 1.41 -8.42 2.96
C ILE A 45 1.69 -9.86 2.54
N GLU A 46 1.11 -10.27 1.42
CA GLU A 46 1.32 -11.56 0.77
C GLU A 46 1.80 -11.35 -0.66
N GLU A 47 2.16 -12.44 -1.35
CA GLU A 47 2.76 -12.38 -2.69
C GLU A 47 1.89 -11.62 -3.71
N TYR A 48 0.56 -11.64 -3.59
CA TYR A 48 -0.34 -11.04 -4.58
C TYR A 48 -1.31 -10.02 -4.02
N TYR A 49 -1.36 -9.85 -2.71
CA TYR A 49 -2.32 -8.97 -2.07
C TYR A 49 -1.76 -8.36 -0.78
N CYS A 50 -2.37 -7.26 -0.35
CA CYS A 50 -2.22 -6.76 1.02
C CYS A 50 -3.59 -6.63 1.68
N VAL A 51 -3.59 -6.56 3.01
CA VAL A 51 -4.79 -6.26 3.80
C VAL A 51 -4.61 -4.87 4.40
N LEU A 52 -5.63 -4.04 4.24
CA LEU A 52 -5.70 -2.67 4.73
C LEU A 52 -6.79 -2.56 5.79
N ASP A 53 -6.43 -2.08 6.98
CA ASP A 53 -7.39 -1.63 7.99
C ASP A 53 -7.80 -0.20 7.61
N VAL A 54 -9.01 -0.05 7.08
CA VAL A 54 -9.45 1.19 6.43
C VAL A 54 -9.90 2.23 7.46
N GLU A 55 -9.48 3.48 7.28
CA GLU A 55 -9.96 4.60 8.06
C GLU A 55 -11.39 4.99 7.60
N GLY A 56 -12.43 4.62 8.35
CA GLY A 56 -13.79 5.06 8.05
C GLY A 56 -14.91 4.39 8.85
N ALA A 57 -15.81 5.24 9.36
CA ALA A 57 -17.13 5.02 9.99
C ALA A 57 -17.31 3.84 10.99
N SER A 58 -17.18 4.20 12.28
CA SER A 58 -17.57 3.50 13.52
C SER A 58 -17.03 2.10 13.80
N ASP A 59 -16.74 1.29 12.80
CA ASP A 59 -16.22 -0.08 12.97
C ASP A 59 -14.95 -0.30 12.15
N PRO A 60 -13.93 -0.97 12.71
CA PRO A 60 -12.74 -1.34 11.96
C PRO A 60 -13.14 -2.28 10.80
N SER A 61 -12.94 -1.82 9.57
CA SER A 61 -13.19 -2.59 8.37
C SER A 61 -11.87 -2.97 7.71
N GLN A 62 -11.73 -4.24 7.34
CA GLN A 62 -10.56 -4.75 6.63
C GLN A 62 -10.89 -4.94 5.16
N VAL A 63 -9.99 -4.49 4.30
CA VAL A 63 -10.10 -4.66 2.84
C VAL A 63 -8.86 -5.40 2.34
N THR A 64 -9.10 -6.50 1.63
CA THR A 64 -8.06 -7.19 0.87
C THR A 64 -7.90 -6.52 -0.49
N VAL A 65 -6.70 -6.04 -0.78
CA VAL A 65 -6.35 -5.36 -2.03
C VAL A 65 -5.48 -6.27 -2.88
N ASN A 66 -5.97 -6.63 -4.07
CA ASN A 66 -5.16 -7.33 -5.07
C ASN A 66 -4.14 -6.35 -5.69
N LEU A 67 -2.85 -6.68 -5.61
CA LEU A 67 -1.77 -5.83 -6.11
C LEU A 67 -1.79 -5.66 -7.63
N SER A 68 -2.44 -6.55 -8.39
CA SER A 68 -2.60 -6.38 -9.85
C SER A 68 -3.52 -5.21 -10.21
N GLU A 69 -4.43 -4.85 -9.30
CA GLU A 69 -5.43 -3.80 -9.53
C GLU A 69 -4.94 -2.43 -9.05
N VAL A 70 -3.77 -2.37 -8.43
CA VAL A 70 -3.24 -1.13 -7.87
C VAL A 70 -2.58 -0.30 -8.95
N LYS A 71 -3.08 0.93 -9.10
CA LYS A 71 -2.48 1.94 -9.96
C LYS A 71 -1.25 2.58 -9.32
N TYR A 72 -1.38 2.97 -8.05
CA TYR A 72 -0.26 3.47 -7.25
C TYR A 72 -0.59 3.39 -5.75
N ILE A 73 0.47 3.44 -4.94
CA ILE A 73 0.37 3.60 -3.50
C ILE A 73 1.22 4.78 -3.06
N ARG A 74 0.73 5.50 -2.04
CA ARG A 74 1.37 6.68 -1.46
C ARG A 74 1.45 6.51 0.06
N HIS A 75 2.62 6.75 0.63
CA HIS A 75 2.77 6.87 2.08
C HIS A 75 2.30 8.26 2.53
N GLU A 76 1.44 8.30 3.56
CA GLU A 76 1.02 9.56 4.16
C GLU A 76 2.17 10.18 4.98
N VAL A 77 2.82 9.36 5.80
CA VAL A 77 4.05 9.71 6.52
C VAL A 77 5.22 9.01 5.85
N LEU A 78 6.08 9.79 5.20
CA LEU A 78 7.37 9.30 4.73
C LEU A 78 8.22 9.08 5.98
N LEU A 79 8.15 7.89 6.58
CA LEU A 79 9.07 7.50 7.63
C LEU A 79 10.47 7.69 7.08
N GLN A 80 11.19 8.71 7.56
CA GLN A 80 12.62 8.92 7.31
C GLN A 80 13.47 7.82 7.99
N SER A 81 13.01 6.57 7.98
CA SER A 81 13.70 5.42 8.56
C SER A 81 14.65 4.81 7.55
N LEU A 82 15.48 5.63 6.91
CA LEU A 82 16.73 5.22 6.25
C LEU A 82 17.83 6.25 6.51
N LYS A 83 17.92 6.74 7.75
CA LYS A 83 19.18 7.25 8.29
C LYS A 83 19.66 6.32 9.41
N LYS A 84 20.83 5.73 9.15
CA LYS A 84 21.74 5.02 10.05
C LYS A 84 21.38 3.56 10.34
N VAL A 85 22.08 2.64 9.67
CA VAL A 85 23.36 2.09 10.20
C VAL A 85 24.34 1.99 9.03
#